data_AF-A0A665X0C3-F1
#
_entry.id   AF-A0A665X0C3-F1
#
_cell.length_a   1.000
_cell.length_b   1.000
_cell.length_c   1.000
_cell.angle_alpha   90.00
_cell.angle_beta   90.00
_cell.angle_gamma   90.00
#
_symmetry.space_group_name_H-M   'P 1'
#
loop_
_entity.id
_entity.type
_entity.pdbx_description
1 polymer ?
#
loop_
_entity_poly.entity_id
_entity_poly.type
_entity_poly.pdbx_seq_one_letter_code
_entity_poly.pdbx_strand_id
1 'polypeptide(L)'
;VCGTNAFNPLCANYTVSILQMVGEPVSGMARCPYDPRHANVALFADGSLFTGTVTDFLAIDAVIYRSLGDSPALRTVKHDSKWFREPYFVSAMEWGPHIYFFFREMAMEFHHLEKVMVSRVARVCKADLGGSQRVLEKQWTTFLKARLNCSVPGDSHFYFNLLHATSGIIHMQGRDVILGLFSTPPNSIPGSAVCVFDMQQLAHVFEGRFKEQKSPESIWTPVPDEAVPKPRPGGCAVQGSRFSSSTTLPDEVLNFVKTHPLMDETVPLLGHRPWVVKTMGRYVQCLNKMFNM
;
A
#
# COMPACT_ATOMS: atom_id res chain seq x y z
N VAL A 1 -22.42 1.11 -2.21
CA VAL A 1 -22.07 2.53 -1.91
C VAL A 1 -21.79 2.65 -0.42
N CYS A 2 -20.79 3.43 0.00
CA CYS A 2 -20.55 3.72 1.41
C CYS A 2 -20.44 5.23 1.63
N GLY A 3 -20.85 5.71 2.81
CA GLY A 3 -20.79 7.12 3.17
C GLY A 3 -20.40 7.32 4.63
N THR A 4 -19.83 8.49 4.93
CA THR A 4 -19.38 8.88 6.28
C THR A 4 -20.52 8.92 7.28
N ASN A 5 -21.74 9.22 6.80
CA ASN A 5 -22.99 9.22 7.55
C ASN A 5 -22.83 9.94 8.92
N ALA A 6 -22.43 11.21 8.85
CA ALA A 6 -22.18 12.07 10.02
C ALA A 6 -21.25 11.42 11.07
N PHE A 7 -20.07 10.97 10.63
CA PHE A 7 -19.09 10.28 11.48
C PHE A 7 -19.60 8.95 12.08
N ASN A 8 -20.49 8.26 11.36
CA ASN A 8 -20.90 6.89 11.67
C ASN A 8 -21.01 6.07 10.38
N PRO A 9 -19.87 5.63 9.80
CA PRO A 9 -19.82 5.13 8.43
C PRO A 9 -20.75 3.94 8.18
N LEU A 10 -21.51 4.01 7.08
CA LEU A 10 -22.42 2.95 6.64
C LEU A 10 -22.19 2.61 5.16
N CYS A 11 -22.47 1.36 4.82
CA CYS A 11 -22.48 0.87 3.45
C CYS A 11 -23.85 0.29 3.12
N ALA A 12 -24.33 0.50 1.88
CA ALA A 12 -25.57 -0.08 1.39
C ALA A 12 -25.41 -0.49 -0.09
N ASN A 13 -26.19 -1.50 -0.48
CA ASN A 13 -26.29 -1.96 -1.86
C ASN A 13 -27.37 -1.17 -2.58
N TYR A 14 -27.17 -0.89 -3.86
CA TYR A 14 -28.11 -0.14 -4.69
C TYR A 14 -28.28 -0.84 -6.04
N THR A 15 -29.49 -0.78 -6.60
CA THR A 15 -29.74 -1.20 -7.98
C THR A 15 -29.07 -0.24 -8.95
N VAL A 16 -28.46 -0.77 -10.01
CA VAL A 16 -27.73 0.06 -11.00
C VAL A 16 -28.68 0.91 -11.85
N SER A 17 -29.86 0.37 -12.18
CA SER A 17 -30.80 1.00 -13.11
C SER A 17 -31.54 2.20 -12.53
N ILE A 18 -31.96 2.11 -11.26
CA ILE A 18 -32.85 3.10 -10.63
C ILE A 18 -32.31 3.65 -9.30
N LEU A 19 -31.10 3.24 -8.90
CA LEU A 19 -30.42 3.72 -7.68
C LEU A 19 -31.28 3.57 -6.41
N GLN A 20 -32.04 2.48 -6.33
CA GLN A 20 -32.81 2.14 -5.12
C GLN A 20 -31.99 1.25 -4.20
N MET A 21 -32.06 1.52 -2.91
CA MET A 21 -31.37 0.73 -1.88
C MET A 21 -31.95 -0.69 -1.85
N VAL A 22 -31.07 -1.67 -1.72
CA VAL A 22 -31.41 -3.09 -1.64
C VAL A 22 -30.96 -3.65 -0.30
N GLY A 23 -31.90 -4.19 0.46
CA GLY A 23 -31.65 -4.73 1.79
C GLY A 23 -31.31 -3.66 2.82
N GLU A 24 -30.78 -4.09 3.96
CA GLU A 24 -30.43 -3.20 5.07
C GLU A 24 -29.00 -2.66 4.93
N PRO A 25 -28.75 -1.40 5.35
CA PRO A 25 -27.40 -0.88 5.50
C PRO A 25 -26.58 -1.73 6.46
N VAL A 26 -25.29 -1.88 6.14
CA VAL A 26 -24.30 -2.57 6.97
C VAL A 26 -23.25 -1.59 7.46
N SER A 27 -22.50 -1.99 8.49
CA SER A 27 -21.40 -1.19 9.02
C SER A 27 -20.38 -0.83 7.92
N GLY A 28 -20.01 0.44 7.87
CA GLY A 28 -18.94 0.99 7.03
C GLY A 28 -17.59 1.09 7.75
N MET A 29 -17.50 0.63 9.02
CA MET A 29 -16.24 0.59 9.76
C MET A 29 -15.16 -0.17 8.95
N ALA A 30 -13.95 0.40 8.88
CA ALA A 30 -12.84 -0.09 8.05
C ALA A 30 -13.10 -0.12 6.52
N ARG A 31 -14.27 0.33 6.04
CA ARG A 31 -14.63 0.38 4.62
C ARG A 31 -14.77 1.81 4.09
N CYS A 32 -15.16 2.74 4.97
CA CYS A 32 -15.41 4.14 4.66
C CYS A 32 -14.92 4.99 5.85
N PRO A 33 -14.33 6.17 5.60
CA PRO A 33 -13.84 7.03 6.68
C PRO A 33 -14.98 7.66 7.48
N TYR A 34 -14.67 8.08 8.70
CA TYR A 34 -15.56 8.87 9.56
C TYR A 34 -15.65 10.33 9.11
N ASP A 35 -14.51 10.95 8.81
CA ASP A 35 -14.41 12.34 8.34
C ASP A 35 -14.37 12.38 6.79
N PRO A 36 -15.19 13.21 6.12
CA PRO A 36 -15.16 13.33 4.66
C PRO A 36 -13.84 13.90 4.09
N ARG A 37 -12.97 14.46 4.93
CA ARG A 37 -11.65 14.97 4.54
C ARG A 37 -10.56 13.89 4.58
N HIS A 38 -10.82 12.76 5.23
CA HIS A 38 -9.86 11.66 5.26
C HIS A 38 -9.85 10.94 3.92
N ALA A 39 -8.67 10.75 3.36
CA ALA A 39 -8.53 9.93 2.18
C ALA A 39 -8.78 8.47 2.50
N ASN A 40 -9.41 7.80 1.56
CA ASN A 40 -9.67 6.38 1.63
C ASN A 40 -9.51 5.75 0.24
N VAL A 41 -9.31 4.44 0.25
CA VAL A 41 -9.24 3.62 -0.94
C VAL A 41 -10.22 2.47 -0.78
N ALA A 42 -10.89 2.10 -1.88
CA ALA A 42 -11.78 0.95 -1.97
C ALA A 42 -11.65 0.31 -3.35
N LEU A 43 -11.46 -1.00 -3.40
CA LEU A 43 -11.33 -1.80 -4.62
C LEU A 43 -12.03 -3.15 -4.41
N PHE A 44 -12.87 -3.56 -5.37
CA PHE A 44 -13.38 -4.92 -5.41
C PHE A 44 -12.48 -5.79 -6.29
N ALA A 45 -12.13 -6.98 -5.79
CA ALA A 45 -11.42 -8.02 -6.54
C ALA A 45 -11.85 -9.40 -6.04
N ASP A 46 -12.13 -10.33 -6.94
CA ASP A 46 -12.58 -11.70 -6.65
C ASP A 46 -13.75 -11.76 -5.64
N GLY A 47 -14.70 -10.83 -5.73
CA GLY A 47 -15.87 -10.75 -4.84
C GLY A 47 -15.61 -10.17 -3.44
N SER A 48 -14.34 -9.95 -3.08
CA SER A 48 -13.96 -9.29 -1.83
C SER A 48 -13.72 -7.79 -2.02
N LEU A 49 -14.00 -7.02 -0.97
CA LEU A 49 -13.73 -5.59 -0.87
C LEU A 49 -12.43 -5.34 -0.10
N PHE A 50 -11.46 -4.74 -0.78
CA PHE A 50 -10.18 -4.30 -0.26
C PHE A 50 -10.22 -2.79 -0.02
N THR A 51 -9.88 -2.35 1.19
CA THR A 51 -9.97 -0.95 1.61
C THR A 51 -8.73 -0.48 2.34
N GLY A 52 -8.44 0.82 2.22
CA GLY A 52 -7.45 1.53 3.03
C GLY A 52 -8.12 2.75 3.65
N THR A 53 -8.29 2.76 4.98
CA THR A 53 -8.97 3.85 5.71
C THR A 53 -8.65 3.76 7.22
N VAL A 54 -9.42 4.43 8.07
CA VAL A 54 -9.36 4.33 9.54
C VAL A 54 -10.54 3.55 10.11
N THR A 55 -10.37 2.90 11.26
CA THR A 55 -11.44 2.12 11.92
C THR A 55 -12.15 2.86 13.05
N ASP A 56 -11.59 3.96 13.55
CA ASP A 56 -12.06 4.68 14.71
C ASP A 56 -12.31 6.17 14.43
N PHE A 57 -13.18 6.78 15.25
CA PHE A 57 -13.55 8.18 15.13
C PHE A 57 -12.35 9.14 15.27
N LEU A 58 -11.38 8.79 16.12
CA LEU A 58 -10.16 9.58 16.35
C LEU A 58 -9.13 9.42 15.23
N ALA A 59 -9.38 8.53 14.25
CA ALA A 59 -8.49 8.24 13.14
C ALA A 59 -7.07 7.79 13.55
N ILE A 60 -6.96 7.09 14.68
CA ILE A 60 -5.70 6.54 15.20
C ILE A 60 -5.39 5.19 14.56
N ASP A 61 -6.41 4.36 14.32
CA ASP A 61 -6.27 3.01 13.78
C ASP A 61 -6.45 3.00 12.26
N ALA A 62 -5.40 3.42 11.53
CA ALA A 62 -5.31 3.26 10.09
C ALA A 62 -5.10 1.79 9.71
N VAL A 63 -5.80 1.33 8.67
CA VAL A 63 -5.89 -0.08 8.30
C VAL A 63 -5.93 -0.29 6.79
N ILE A 64 -5.23 -1.32 6.32
CA ILE A 64 -5.60 -2.02 5.07
C ILE A 64 -6.42 -3.24 5.45
N TYR A 65 -7.63 -3.31 4.91
CA TYR A 65 -8.64 -4.26 5.30
C TYR A 65 -9.22 -5.00 4.09
N ARG A 66 -9.55 -6.28 4.26
CA ARG A 66 -10.40 -7.03 3.33
C ARG A 66 -11.63 -7.51 4.06
N SER A 67 -12.78 -7.36 3.43
CA SER A 67 -14.06 -7.93 3.89
C SER A 67 -14.95 -8.28 2.71
N LEU A 68 -16.11 -8.87 2.98
CA LEU A 68 -17.05 -9.36 1.96
C LEU A 68 -16.46 -10.50 1.11
N GLY A 69 -17.33 -11.17 0.36
CA GLY A 69 -16.99 -12.40 -0.36
C GLY A 69 -16.86 -13.60 0.58
N ASP A 70 -16.40 -14.72 0.02
CA ASP A 70 -16.25 -15.99 0.74
C ASP A 70 -14.94 -16.09 1.54
N SER A 71 -14.05 -15.12 1.35
CA SER A 71 -12.74 -15.07 2.04
C SER A 71 -12.86 -14.46 3.45
N PRO A 72 -12.03 -14.90 4.42
CA PRO A 72 -12.05 -14.34 5.76
C PRO A 72 -11.67 -12.86 5.75
N ALA A 73 -12.23 -12.10 6.70
CA ALA A 73 -11.84 -10.72 6.89
C ALA A 73 -10.41 -10.62 7.44
N LEU A 74 -9.57 -9.82 6.82
CA LEU A 74 -8.16 -9.65 7.19
C LEU A 74 -7.83 -8.17 7.36
N ARG A 75 -7.00 -7.87 8.35
CA ARG A 75 -6.52 -6.51 8.64
C ARG A 75 -5.01 -6.46 8.81
N THR A 76 -4.43 -5.27 8.67
CA THR A 76 -3.08 -4.98 9.16
C THR A 76 -3.02 -5.02 10.69
N VAL A 77 -1.83 -5.26 11.23
CA VAL A 77 -1.59 -5.31 12.68
C VAL A 77 -1.88 -3.94 13.29
N LYS A 78 -2.71 -3.92 14.33
CA LYS A 78 -3.14 -2.70 15.03
C LYS A 78 -1.99 -2.12 15.85
N HIS A 79 -1.81 -0.80 15.82
CA HIS A 79 -0.82 -0.07 16.63
C HIS A 79 0.64 -0.53 16.44
N ASP A 80 0.98 -1.09 15.28
CA ASP A 80 2.35 -1.44 14.94
C ASP A 80 2.92 -0.45 13.91
N SER A 81 3.83 0.41 14.37
CA SER A 81 4.46 1.45 13.53
C SER A 81 5.33 0.91 12.40
N LYS A 82 5.75 -0.37 12.46
CA LYS A 82 6.44 -1.03 11.34
C LYS A 82 5.48 -1.26 10.17
N TRP A 83 4.21 -1.54 10.47
CA TRP A 83 3.17 -1.72 9.46
C TRP A 83 2.71 -0.37 8.91
N PHE A 84 2.34 0.55 9.79
CA PHE A 84 1.91 1.90 9.42
C PHE A 84 2.34 2.94 10.45
N ARG A 85 2.84 4.08 9.95
CA ARG A 85 2.98 5.28 10.77
C ARG A 85 2.31 6.47 10.09
N GLU A 86 1.11 6.80 10.55
CA GLU A 86 0.31 7.93 10.04
C GLU A 86 0.14 7.89 8.50
N PRO A 87 -0.41 6.81 7.93
CA PRO A 87 -0.51 6.67 6.49
C PRO A 87 -1.62 7.56 5.92
N TYR A 88 -1.41 8.05 4.71
CA TYR A 88 -2.43 8.66 3.85
C TYR A 88 -2.58 7.81 2.59
N PHE A 89 -3.71 7.13 2.46
CA PHE A 89 -4.01 6.25 1.33
C PHE A 89 -4.32 7.06 0.06
N VAL A 90 -3.75 6.66 -1.07
CA VAL A 90 -3.89 7.36 -2.36
C VAL A 90 -4.71 6.54 -3.35
N SER A 91 -4.36 5.27 -3.54
CA SER A 91 -5.06 4.38 -4.48
C SER A 91 -4.80 2.91 -4.17
N ALA A 92 -5.55 2.02 -4.82
CA ALA A 92 -5.21 0.61 -4.93
C ALA A 92 -5.54 0.10 -6.32
N MET A 93 -4.87 -0.97 -6.74
CA MET A 93 -5.11 -1.64 -8.02
C MET A 93 -4.81 -3.13 -7.92
N GLU A 94 -5.47 -3.89 -8.77
CA GLU A 94 -5.25 -5.31 -8.93
C GLU A 94 -4.22 -5.56 -10.04
N TRP A 95 -3.20 -6.39 -9.76
CA TRP A 95 -2.26 -6.85 -10.78
C TRP A 95 -1.72 -8.25 -10.42
N GLY A 96 -1.93 -9.21 -11.31
CA GLY A 96 -1.58 -10.61 -11.06
C GLY A 96 -2.30 -11.18 -9.83
N PRO A 97 -1.62 -11.92 -8.94
CA PRO A 97 -2.23 -12.50 -7.75
C PRO A 97 -2.33 -11.53 -6.56
N HIS A 98 -2.01 -10.25 -6.75
CA HIS A 98 -1.89 -9.27 -5.66
C HIS A 98 -2.83 -8.08 -5.83
N ILE A 99 -3.15 -7.46 -4.70
CA ILE A 99 -3.64 -6.08 -4.63
C ILE A 99 -2.49 -5.20 -4.17
N TYR A 100 -2.24 -4.14 -4.93
CA TYR A 100 -1.25 -3.12 -4.60
C TYR A 100 -1.92 -1.89 -4.03
N PHE A 101 -1.43 -1.39 -2.89
CA PHE A 101 -1.91 -0.18 -2.23
C PHE A 101 -0.82 0.89 -2.28
N PHE A 102 -1.20 2.08 -2.73
CA PHE A 102 -0.31 3.23 -2.81
C PHE A 102 -0.70 4.25 -1.76
N PHE A 103 0.27 4.67 -0.97
CA PHE A 103 0.05 5.59 0.14
C PHE A 103 1.34 6.34 0.46
N ARG A 104 1.27 7.28 1.38
CA ARG A 104 2.44 7.93 1.98
C ARG A 104 2.36 7.81 3.49
N GLU A 105 3.50 7.70 4.15
CA GLU A 105 3.58 7.53 5.60
C GLU A 105 4.86 8.17 6.14
N MET A 106 4.94 8.31 7.47
CA MET A 106 6.15 8.72 8.16
C MET A 106 7.17 7.56 8.12
N ALA A 107 8.33 7.80 7.52
CA ALA A 107 9.37 6.78 7.36
C ALA A 107 10.06 6.45 8.68
N MET A 108 9.96 5.18 9.10
CA MET A 108 10.67 4.69 10.28
C MET A 108 12.19 4.61 10.03
N GLU A 109 12.61 4.37 8.79
CA GLU A 109 14.01 4.23 8.42
C GLU A 109 14.82 5.54 8.47
N PHE A 110 14.14 6.69 8.60
CA PHE A 110 14.78 8.01 8.74
C PHE A 110 14.61 8.62 10.13
N HIS A 111 14.00 7.90 11.09
CA HIS A 111 13.58 8.45 12.38
C HIS A 111 14.71 9.11 13.20
N HIS A 112 15.93 8.58 13.11
CA HIS A 112 17.11 9.11 13.82
C HIS A 112 17.67 10.40 13.21
N LEU A 113 17.30 10.72 11.97
CA LEU A 113 17.76 11.89 11.25
C LEU A 113 16.69 12.98 11.24
N GLU A 114 15.51 12.65 10.70
CA GLU A 114 14.42 13.61 10.53
C GLU A 114 13.06 12.90 10.39
N LYS A 115 11.99 13.63 10.73
CA LYS A 115 10.62 13.25 10.40
C LYS A 115 10.37 13.40 8.89
N VAL A 116 10.68 12.36 8.13
CA VAL A 116 10.51 12.33 6.67
C VAL A 116 9.26 11.56 6.28
N MET A 117 8.34 12.22 5.55
CA MET A 117 7.27 11.53 4.83
C MET A 117 7.82 10.89 3.56
N VAL A 118 7.43 9.65 3.28
CA VAL A 118 7.80 8.93 2.04
C VAL A 118 6.57 8.32 1.39
N SER A 119 6.66 8.09 0.08
CA SER A 119 5.64 7.36 -0.67
C SER A 119 5.96 5.87 -0.72
N ARG A 120 4.92 5.05 -0.59
CA ARG A 120 4.99 3.60 -0.52
C ARG A 120 4.06 2.96 -1.53
N VAL A 121 4.47 1.77 -1.97
CA VAL A 121 3.56 0.75 -2.46
C VAL A 121 3.63 -0.43 -1.52
N ALA A 122 2.47 -0.98 -1.15
CA ALA A 122 2.36 -2.26 -0.45
C ALA A 122 1.64 -3.28 -1.33
N ARG A 123 1.92 -4.57 -1.12
CA ARG A 123 1.17 -5.66 -1.75
C ARG A 123 0.58 -6.58 -0.70
N VAL A 124 -0.55 -7.20 -1.04
CA VAL A 124 -1.14 -8.36 -0.34
C VAL A 124 -1.60 -9.37 -1.39
N CYS A 125 -1.57 -10.66 -1.05
CA CYS A 125 -2.12 -11.70 -1.92
C CYS A 125 -3.65 -11.71 -1.86
N LYS A 126 -4.30 -11.80 -3.02
CA LYS A 126 -5.77 -11.86 -3.10
C LYS A 126 -6.34 -13.03 -2.31
N ALA A 127 -5.66 -14.17 -2.37
CA ALA A 127 -6.04 -15.44 -1.73
C ALA A 127 -5.47 -15.64 -0.30
N ASP A 128 -4.92 -14.61 0.34
CA ASP A 128 -4.46 -14.71 1.75
C ASP A 128 -5.65 -15.11 2.65
N LEU A 129 -5.48 -16.07 3.55
CA LEU A 129 -6.51 -16.54 4.48
C LEU A 129 -6.22 -16.16 5.93
N GLY A 130 -5.14 -15.41 6.16
CA GLY A 130 -4.64 -15.08 7.49
C GLY A 130 -3.65 -16.10 8.01
N GLY A 131 -3.09 -15.81 9.19
CA GLY A 131 -2.07 -16.63 9.83
C GLY A 131 -2.63 -17.83 10.59
N SER A 132 -1.73 -18.48 11.33
CA SER A 132 -2.09 -19.59 12.20
C SER A 132 -2.84 -19.08 13.45
N GLN A 133 -3.39 -20.01 14.25
CA GLN A 133 -3.99 -19.68 15.55
C GLN A 133 -3.00 -19.02 16.53
N ARG A 134 -1.68 -19.12 16.27
CA ARG A 134 -0.63 -18.60 17.16
C ARG A 134 -0.09 -17.25 16.70
N VAL A 135 -0.03 -17.02 15.38
CA VAL A 135 0.63 -15.85 14.79
C VAL A 135 -0.20 -15.31 13.63
N LEU A 136 -0.49 -14.00 13.64
CA LEU A 136 -1.23 -13.29 12.59
C LEU A 136 -2.65 -13.87 12.32
N GLU A 137 -3.32 -14.43 13.33
CA GLU A 137 -4.72 -14.82 13.20
C GLU A 137 -5.58 -13.62 12.79
N LYS A 138 -6.37 -13.75 11.69
CA LYS A 138 -7.18 -12.67 11.09
C LYS A 138 -6.38 -11.44 10.64
N GLN A 139 -5.07 -11.58 10.48
CA GLN A 139 -4.18 -10.53 9.99
C GLN A 139 -3.49 -10.98 8.69
N TRP A 140 -3.09 -10.02 7.86
CA TRP A 140 -2.38 -10.33 6.62
C TRP A 140 -1.09 -11.12 6.89
N THR A 141 -0.84 -12.17 6.11
CA THR A 141 0.43 -12.92 6.12
C THR A 141 1.32 -12.55 4.95
N THR A 142 0.78 -11.77 4.02
CA THR A 142 1.41 -11.40 2.75
C THR A 142 1.65 -9.90 2.59
N PHE A 143 1.38 -9.11 3.64
CA PHE A 143 1.61 -7.67 3.62
C PHE A 143 3.10 -7.34 3.62
N LEU A 144 3.56 -6.73 2.53
CA LEU A 144 4.89 -6.13 2.40
C LEU A 144 4.76 -4.74 1.79
N LYS A 145 5.69 -3.83 2.10
CA LYS A 145 5.76 -2.46 1.55
C LYS A 145 7.17 -2.09 1.12
N ALA A 146 7.26 -1.27 0.07
CA ALA A 146 8.51 -0.74 -0.45
C ALA A 146 8.36 0.77 -0.72
N ARG A 147 9.49 1.50 -0.70
CA ARG A 147 9.52 2.94 -1.05
C ARG A 147 9.39 3.11 -2.56
N LEU A 148 8.57 4.07 -3.00
CA LEU A 148 8.58 4.55 -4.39
C LEU A 148 9.67 5.61 -4.55
N ASN A 149 10.57 5.42 -5.52
CA ASN A 149 11.62 6.39 -5.81
C ASN A 149 11.19 7.27 -6.99
N CYS A 150 10.71 8.48 -6.69
CA CYS A 150 10.53 9.54 -7.68
C CYS A 150 11.55 10.65 -7.42
N SER A 151 12.67 10.62 -8.15
CA SER A 151 13.77 11.56 -7.95
C SER A 151 14.41 12.01 -9.25
N VAL A 152 14.99 13.20 -9.22
CA VAL A 152 15.87 13.71 -10.28
C VAL A 152 17.32 13.34 -9.90
N PRO A 153 18.05 12.62 -10.75
CA PRO A 153 19.44 12.28 -10.49
C PRO A 153 20.35 13.51 -10.58
N GLY A 154 21.45 13.49 -9.82
CA GLY A 154 22.48 14.53 -9.75
C GLY A 154 23.56 14.12 -8.74
N ASP A 155 24.47 15.03 -8.38
CA ASP A 155 25.50 14.78 -7.35
C ASP A 155 24.88 14.30 -6.02
N SER A 156 23.68 14.82 -5.73
CA SER A 156 22.75 14.28 -4.74
C SER A 156 21.36 14.20 -5.37
N HIS A 157 20.65 13.09 -5.12
CA HIS A 157 19.32 12.89 -5.67
C HIS A 157 18.31 13.85 -5.03
N PHE A 158 17.48 14.52 -5.85
CA PHE A 158 16.37 15.34 -5.38
C PHE A 158 15.06 14.55 -5.44
N TYR A 159 14.44 14.29 -4.29
CA TYR A 159 13.27 13.42 -4.17
C TYR A 159 11.95 14.20 -4.09
N PHE A 160 10.96 13.76 -4.87
CA PHE A 160 9.55 14.14 -4.71
C PHE A 160 8.83 13.08 -3.87
N ASN A 161 8.78 13.30 -2.56
CA ASN A 161 8.36 12.27 -1.62
C ASN A 161 6.84 12.14 -1.41
N LEU A 162 6.02 13.12 -1.83
CA LEU A 162 4.59 13.12 -1.55
C LEU A 162 3.75 12.71 -2.75
N LEU A 163 3.37 11.43 -2.82
CA LEU A 163 2.42 10.92 -3.80
C LEU A 163 1.02 11.49 -3.54
N HIS A 164 0.39 12.04 -4.58
CA HIS A 164 -0.96 12.61 -4.54
C HIS A 164 -1.98 11.76 -5.30
N ALA A 165 -1.57 11.17 -6.43
CA ALA A 165 -2.46 10.39 -7.28
C ALA A 165 -1.65 9.36 -8.09
N THR A 166 -2.32 8.30 -8.52
CA THR A 166 -1.82 7.33 -9.50
C THR A 166 -2.80 7.23 -10.68
N SER A 167 -2.32 6.79 -11.84
CA SER A 167 -3.18 6.36 -12.94
C SER A 167 -3.69 4.93 -12.69
N GLY A 168 -4.67 4.49 -13.48
CA GLY A 168 -4.84 3.06 -13.70
C GLY A 168 -3.61 2.45 -14.39
N ILE A 169 -3.61 1.12 -14.52
CA ILE A 169 -2.57 0.42 -15.28
C ILE A 169 -2.73 0.78 -16.76
N ILE A 170 -1.64 1.23 -17.38
CA ILE A 170 -1.57 1.60 -18.79
C ILE A 170 -0.63 0.63 -19.47
N HIS A 171 -1.10 0.04 -20.58
CA HIS A 171 -0.26 -0.81 -21.42
C HIS A 171 0.46 0.05 -22.46
N MET A 172 1.79 0.12 -22.38
CA MET A 172 2.61 0.95 -23.26
C MET A 172 3.89 0.21 -23.65
N GLN A 173 4.15 0.08 -24.96
CA GLN A 173 5.35 -0.56 -25.50
C GLN A 173 5.61 -1.96 -24.92
N GLY A 174 4.54 -2.76 -24.75
CA GLY A 174 4.63 -4.13 -24.20
C GLY A 174 4.85 -4.20 -22.69
N ARG A 175 4.70 -3.08 -21.96
CA ARG A 175 4.83 -3.00 -20.50
C ARG A 175 3.54 -2.52 -19.87
N ASP A 176 3.24 -3.05 -18.69
CA ASP A 176 2.22 -2.51 -17.81
C ASP A 176 2.88 -1.46 -16.90
N VAL A 177 2.45 -0.21 -17.02
CA VAL A 177 3.01 0.90 -16.27
C VAL A 177 1.93 1.67 -15.51
N ILE A 178 2.36 2.37 -14.47
CA ILE A 178 1.54 3.34 -13.74
C ILE A 178 2.26 4.68 -13.68
N LEU A 179 1.49 5.76 -13.74
CA LEU A 179 2.01 7.10 -13.49
C LEU A 179 1.66 7.49 -12.07
N GLY A 180 2.61 8.09 -11.35
CA GLY A 180 2.39 8.72 -10.05
C GLY A 180 2.68 10.21 -10.12
N LEU A 181 1.78 11.02 -9.55
CA LEU A 181 1.97 12.45 -9.36
C LEU A 181 2.50 12.70 -7.95
N PHE A 182 3.69 13.28 -7.86
CA PHE A 182 4.38 13.56 -6.61
C PHE A 182 4.61 15.05 -6.41
N SER A 183 4.78 15.49 -5.16
CA SER A 183 5.28 16.82 -4.83
C SER A 183 6.39 16.80 -3.78
N THR A 184 7.04 17.95 -3.62
CA THR A 184 7.88 18.26 -2.47
C THR A 184 7.02 18.49 -1.21
N PRO A 185 7.59 18.34 0.02
CA PRO A 185 6.90 18.65 1.27
C PRO A 185 6.35 20.09 1.36
N PRO A 186 5.29 20.36 2.17
CA PRO A 186 4.70 21.69 2.32
C PRO A 186 5.69 22.76 2.76
N ASN A 187 6.63 22.40 3.66
CA ASN A 187 7.64 23.31 4.23
C ASN A 187 8.92 23.41 3.38
N SER A 188 8.82 23.13 2.08
CA SER A 188 9.93 23.19 1.13
C SER A 188 9.54 23.99 -0.11
N ILE A 189 10.51 24.28 -0.99
CA ILE A 189 10.24 24.95 -2.27
C ILE A 189 9.22 24.12 -3.08
N PRO A 190 8.10 24.71 -3.54
CA PRO A 190 7.07 24.00 -4.29
C PRO A 190 7.61 23.37 -5.58
N GLY A 191 7.49 22.06 -5.68
CA GLY A 191 7.77 21.31 -6.90
C GLY A 191 6.84 20.12 -7.03
N SER A 192 6.52 19.76 -8.27
CA SER A 192 5.78 18.55 -8.62
C SER A 192 6.49 17.76 -9.70
N ALA A 193 6.30 16.45 -9.69
CA ALA A 193 6.84 15.54 -10.68
C ALA A 193 5.85 14.45 -11.06
N VAL A 194 5.88 14.01 -12.32
CA VAL A 194 5.19 12.80 -12.78
C VAL A 194 6.25 11.74 -13.04
N CYS A 195 6.19 10.65 -12.29
CA CYS A 195 7.07 9.50 -12.40
C CYS A 195 6.30 8.29 -12.94
N VAL A 196 6.97 7.45 -13.72
CA VAL A 196 6.39 6.24 -14.30
C VAL A 196 7.02 5.03 -13.64
N PHE A 197 6.23 4.05 -13.25
CA PHE A 197 6.71 2.81 -12.66
C PHE A 197 6.26 1.63 -13.50
N ASP A 198 7.19 0.76 -13.83
CA ASP A 198 6.93 -0.51 -14.49
C ASP A 198 6.44 -1.52 -13.45
N MET A 199 5.28 -2.14 -13.69
CA MET A 199 4.64 -3.05 -12.74
C MET A 199 5.46 -4.31 -12.48
N GLN A 200 6.24 -4.78 -13.47
CA GLN A 200 7.11 -5.93 -13.31
C GLN A 200 8.32 -5.58 -12.43
N GLN A 201 8.95 -4.42 -12.64
CA GLN A 201 10.03 -3.93 -11.76
C GLN A 201 9.52 -3.69 -10.34
N LEU A 202 8.33 -3.10 -10.21
CA LEU A 202 7.68 -2.89 -8.91
C LEU A 202 7.43 -4.21 -8.19
N ALA A 203 6.93 -5.23 -8.88
CA ALA A 203 6.71 -6.55 -8.30
C ALA A 203 8.03 -7.24 -7.88
N HIS A 204 9.09 -7.05 -8.66
CA HIS A 204 10.41 -7.64 -8.40
C HIS A 204 11.05 -7.13 -7.10
N VAL A 205 10.81 -5.88 -6.69
CA VAL A 205 11.33 -5.33 -5.43
C VAL A 205 10.90 -6.15 -4.20
N PHE A 206 9.72 -6.76 -4.24
CA PHE A 206 9.23 -7.60 -3.16
C PHE A 206 9.90 -8.99 -3.11
N GLU A 207 10.65 -9.36 -4.14
CA GLU A 207 11.51 -10.54 -4.16
C GLU A 207 12.94 -10.25 -3.67
N GLY A 208 13.27 -8.96 -3.44
CA GLY A 208 14.56 -8.51 -2.92
C GLY A 208 14.73 -8.67 -1.41
N ARG A 209 15.74 -8.04 -0.82
CA ARG A 209 16.02 -8.17 0.62
C ARG A 209 15.02 -7.41 1.48
N PHE A 210 14.71 -7.96 2.64
CA PHE A 210 13.95 -7.26 3.67
C PHE A 210 14.82 -6.23 4.38
N LYS A 211 14.19 -5.24 5.01
CA LYS A 211 14.87 -4.26 5.85
C LYS A 211 14.60 -4.54 7.32
N GLU A 212 15.65 -4.51 8.13
CA GLU A 212 15.56 -4.69 9.58
C GLU A 212 16.22 -3.55 10.35
N GLN A 213 15.82 -3.43 11.61
CA GLN A 213 16.49 -2.61 12.60
C GLN A 213 16.83 -3.52 13.79
N LYS A 214 18.11 -3.88 13.94
CA LYS A 214 18.56 -4.88 14.93
C LYS A 214 18.31 -4.46 16.38
N SER A 215 18.45 -3.17 16.67
CA SER A 215 18.06 -2.55 17.94
C SER A 215 17.41 -1.19 17.67
N PRO A 216 16.64 -0.61 18.62
CA PRO A 216 16.02 0.71 18.45
C PRO A 216 17.00 1.83 18.09
N GLU A 217 18.26 1.71 18.50
CA GLU A 217 19.35 2.67 18.27
C GLU A 217 20.14 2.38 16.99
N SER A 218 20.01 1.17 16.44
CA SER A 218 20.75 0.75 15.24
C SER A 218 20.19 1.43 13.99
N ILE A 219 21.05 1.61 12.99
CA ILE A 219 20.61 1.97 11.64
C ILE A 219 19.84 0.81 11.01
N TRP A 220 19.00 1.14 10.03
CA TRP A 220 18.28 0.14 9.25
C TRP A 220 19.21 -0.51 8.23
N THR A 221 19.25 -1.84 8.20
CA THR A 221 20.13 -2.62 7.33
C THR A 221 19.34 -3.68 6.57
N PRO A 222 19.83 -4.13 5.40
CA PRO A 222 19.27 -5.30 4.73
C PRO A 222 19.43 -6.55 5.59
N VAL A 223 18.38 -7.37 5.64
CA VAL A 223 18.42 -8.71 6.21
C VAL A 223 19.24 -9.62 5.28
N PRO A 224 20.23 -10.38 5.78
CA PRO A 224 20.93 -11.40 5.01
C PRO A 224 19.98 -12.50 4.51
N ASP A 225 20.18 -12.98 3.29
CA ASP A 225 19.28 -13.98 2.68
C ASP A 225 19.25 -15.30 3.46
N GLU A 226 20.34 -15.65 4.16
CA GLU A 226 20.44 -16.84 4.99
C GLU A 226 19.53 -16.79 6.23
N ALA A 227 19.16 -15.58 6.67
CA ALA A 227 18.27 -15.36 7.81
C ALA A 227 16.78 -15.32 7.40
N VAL A 228 16.48 -15.36 6.10
CA VAL A 228 15.10 -15.36 5.60
C VAL A 228 14.54 -16.79 5.65
N PRO A 229 13.45 -17.04 6.41
CA PRO A 229 12.91 -18.39 6.54
C PRO A 229 12.25 -18.88 5.26
N LYS A 230 11.99 -20.19 5.20
CA LYS A 230 11.33 -20.86 4.06
C LYS A 230 9.96 -21.44 4.48
N PRO A 231 8.90 -21.29 3.67
CA PRO A 231 8.83 -20.57 2.40
C PRO A 231 9.03 -19.07 2.59
N ARG A 232 9.45 -18.38 1.52
CA ARG A 232 9.80 -16.96 1.57
C ARG A 232 8.61 -16.14 2.10
N PRO A 233 8.79 -15.34 3.16
CA PRO A 233 7.75 -14.49 3.73
C PRO A 233 7.16 -13.53 2.68
N GLY A 234 5.84 -13.31 2.72
CA GLY A 234 5.17 -12.37 1.80
C GLY A 234 4.81 -12.91 0.42
N GLY A 235 5.11 -14.19 0.12
CA GLY A 235 4.67 -14.86 -1.10
C GLY A 235 3.24 -15.42 -0.98
N CYS A 236 2.53 -15.53 -2.11
CA CYS A 236 1.20 -16.14 -2.13
C CYS A 236 1.27 -17.65 -1.97
N ALA A 237 0.30 -18.22 -1.25
CA ALA A 237 0.15 -19.67 -1.15
C ALA A 237 -0.12 -20.26 -2.56
N VAL A 238 0.64 -21.29 -2.93
CA VAL A 238 0.54 -21.94 -4.25
C VAL A 238 -0.19 -23.27 -4.10
N GLN A 239 -1.28 -23.46 -4.85
CA GLN A 239 -2.02 -24.71 -4.86
C GLN A 239 -1.11 -25.89 -5.27
N GLY A 240 -1.24 -27.02 -4.58
CA GLY A 240 -0.40 -28.21 -4.82
C GLY A 240 1.01 -28.13 -4.23
N SER A 241 1.42 -27.00 -3.65
CA SER A 241 2.66 -26.92 -2.86
C SER A 241 2.46 -27.40 -1.42
N ARG A 242 3.56 -27.65 -0.70
CA ARG A 242 3.54 -27.98 0.75
C ARG A 242 2.83 -26.90 1.60
N PHE A 243 2.81 -25.66 1.12
CA PHE A 243 2.20 -24.50 1.79
C PHE A 243 1.08 -23.93 0.92
N SER A 244 0.05 -24.74 0.69
CA SER A 244 -1.11 -24.41 -0.16
C SER A 244 -2.12 -23.45 0.50
N SER A 245 -1.94 -23.13 1.78
CA SER A 245 -2.75 -22.16 2.53
C SER A 245 -1.89 -21.34 3.48
N SER A 246 -2.17 -20.04 3.60
CA SER A 246 -1.47 -19.15 4.55
C SER A 246 -1.66 -19.57 6.01
N THR A 247 -2.78 -20.21 6.35
CA THR A 247 -3.07 -20.70 7.70
C THR A 247 -2.15 -21.84 8.15
N THR A 248 -1.48 -22.49 7.20
CA THR A 248 -0.55 -23.62 7.42
C THR A 248 0.93 -23.19 7.40
N LEU A 249 1.21 -21.90 7.25
CA LEU A 249 2.57 -21.39 7.25
C LEU A 249 3.26 -21.61 8.62
N PRO A 250 4.56 -21.91 8.65
CA PRO A 250 5.32 -22.01 9.89
C PRO A 250 5.28 -20.69 10.68
N ASP A 251 5.22 -20.78 12.00
CA ASP A 251 5.21 -19.61 12.88
C ASP A 251 6.44 -18.72 12.67
N GLU A 252 7.59 -19.29 12.31
CA GLU A 252 8.81 -18.54 11.99
C GLU A 252 8.59 -17.59 10.79
N VAL A 253 7.95 -18.07 9.71
CA VAL A 253 7.63 -17.26 8.53
C VAL A 253 6.62 -16.16 8.88
N LEU A 254 5.61 -16.50 9.67
CA LEU A 254 4.58 -15.55 10.12
C LEU A 254 5.15 -14.48 11.06
N ASN A 255 6.04 -14.85 11.98
CA ASN A 255 6.72 -13.89 12.84
C ASN A 255 7.68 -13.00 12.04
N PHE A 256 8.35 -13.57 11.03
CA PHE A 256 9.23 -12.81 10.15
C PHE A 256 8.46 -11.72 9.40
N VAL A 257 7.37 -12.06 8.68
CA VAL A 257 6.58 -11.05 7.94
C VAL A 257 5.95 -10.01 8.87
N LYS A 258 5.52 -10.43 10.07
CA LYS A 258 5.00 -9.53 11.11
C LYS A 258 6.02 -8.46 11.51
N THR A 259 7.30 -8.81 11.57
CA THR A 259 8.37 -7.95 12.09
C THR A 259 9.20 -7.26 11.01
N HIS A 260 9.12 -7.73 9.76
CA HIS A 260 9.85 -7.24 8.59
C HIS A 260 8.93 -6.90 7.40
N PRO A 261 7.91 -6.02 7.58
CA PRO A 261 7.02 -5.67 6.48
C PRO A 261 7.68 -4.75 5.42
N LEU A 262 8.86 -4.17 5.69
CA LEU A 262 9.52 -3.20 4.82
C LEU A 262 10.63 -3.87 3.97
N MET A 263 10.61 -3.64 2.65
CA MET A 263 11.69 -4.04 1.74
C MET A 263 12.87 -3.05 1.81
N ASP A 264 14.10 -3.54 1.62
CA ASP A 264 15.31 -2.70 1.61
C ASP A 264 15.38 -1.82 0.36
N GLU A 265 15.07 -2.42 -0.79
CA GLU A 265 15.08 -1.77 -2.09
C GLU A 265 13.93 -0.78 -2.29
N THR A 266 14.16 0.20 -3.14
CA THR A 266 13.15 1.17 -3.57
C THR A 266 12.70 0.84 -4.99
N VAL A 267 11.41 0.99 -5.28
CA VAL A 267 10.87 0.85 -6.64
C VAL A 267 11.45 1.95 -7.52
N PRO A 268 12.27 1.61 -8.53
CA PRO A 268 12.83 2.59 -9.43
C PRO A 268 11.77 3.08 -10.42
N LEU A 269 11.94 4.31 -10.86
CA LEU A 269 11.10 4.87 -11.92
C LEU A 269 11.69 4.53 -13.30
N LEU A 270 10.80 4.29 -14.28
CA LEU A 270 11.16 3.93 -15.64
C LEU A 270 11.94 5.09 -16.31
N GLY A 271 13.16 4.81 -16.75
CA GLY A 271 14.04 5.82 -17.36
C GLY A 271 14.85 6.67 -16.39
N HIS A 272 14.84 6.36 -15.08
CA HIS A 272 15.70 6.95 -14.04
C HIS A 272 15.61 8.47 -13.81
N ARG A 273 14.72 9.19 -14.49
CA ARG A 273 14.28 10.56 -14.15
C ARG A 273 12.77 10.77 -14.38
N PRO A 274 12.10 11.73 -13.70
CA PRO A 274 10.68 11.97 -13.89
C PRO A 274 10.38 12.42 -15.33
N TRP A 275 9.22 12.06 -15.85
CA TRP A 275 8.79 12.46 -17.20
C TRP A 275 8.44 13.93 -17.27
N VAL A 276 7.79 14.44 -16.22
CA VAL A 276 7.43 15.85 -16.10
C VAL A 276 7.94 16.35 -14.77
N VAL A 277 8.60 17.52 -14.77
CA VAL A 277 8.96 18.27 -13.58
C VAL A 277 8.41 19.68 -13.72
N LYS A 278 7.71 20.15 -12.70
CA LYS A 278 7.25 21.53 -12.58
C LYS A 278 7.75 22.10 -11.26
N THR A 279 8.72 23.00 -11.35
CA THR A 279 9.15 23.87 -10.25
C THR A 279 8.26 25.11 -10.26
N MET A 280 7.84 25.62 -9.09
CA MET A 280 6.89 26.75 -8.90
C MET A 280 5.40 26.39 -8.78
N GLY A 281 5.04 25.13 -8.50
CA GLY A 281 3.64 24.75 -8.26
C GLY A 281 3.48 23.36 -7.63
N ARG A 282 2.40 23.18 -6.86
CA ARG A 282 1.97 21.87 -6.31
C ARG A 282 0.70 21.41 -7.01
N TYR A 283 0.81 20.37 -7.82
CA TYR A 283 -0.35 19.75 -8.47
C TYR A 283 -0.81 18.55 -7.63
N VAL A 284 -2.11 18.50 -7.35
CA VAL A 284 -2.72 17.45 -6.50
C VAL A 284 -3.63 16.51 -7.29
N GLN A 285 -4.07 16.89 -8.50
CA GLN A 285 -4.95 16.07 -9.34
C GLN A 285 -4.81 16.48 -10.81
N CYS A 286 -4.17 15.66 -11.65
CA CYS A 286 -3.95 15.98 -13.08
C CYS A 286 -3.69 14.80 -14.03
N LEU A 287 -3.58 13.55 -13.53
CA LEU A 287 -3.04 12.45 -14.36
C LEU A 287 -3.88 12.15 -15.62
N ASN A 288 -5.21 12.26 -15.56
CA ASN A 288 -6.07 11.98 -16.72
C ASN A 288 -6.23 13.17 -17.69
N LYS A 289 -5.85 14.40 -17.32
CA LYS A 289 -5.95 15.58 -18.20
C LYS A 289 -4.67 15.88 -18.98
N MET A 290 -3.51 15.31 -18.59
CA MET A 290 -2.25 15.57 -19.29
C MET A 290 -2.04 14.73 -20.57
N PHE A 291 -2.82 13.68 -20.81
CA PHE A 291 -2.58 12.71 -21.91
C PHE A 291 -3.69 12.62 -22.96
N ASN A 292 -4.71 13.48 -22.89
CA ASN A 292 -5.69 13.68 -23.97
C ASN A 292 -5.37 14.94 -24.81
N MET A 293 -4.09 15.33 -24.91
CA MET A 293 -3.60 16.33 -25.87
C MET A 293 -2.61 15.69 -26.82
#